data_AF-A0A8T4K074-F1
#
_entry.id   AF-A0A8T4K074-F1
#
_cell.length_a   1.000
_cell.length_b   1.000
_cell.length_c   1.000
_cell.angle_alpha   90.00
_cell.angle_beta   90.00
_cell.angle_gamma   90.00
#
_symmetry.space_group_name_H-M   'P 1'
#
loop_
_entity.id
_entity.type
_entity.pdbx_description
1 polymer ?
#
loop_
_entity_poly.entity_id
_entity_poly.type
_entity_poly.pdbx_seq_one_letter_code
_entity_poly.pdbx_strand_id
1 'polypeptide(L)' 'MLGKTWTGPLCRYFRAAVLPLDPALEAALTAPAPVETRACPLCGRPALLGGRRRYCSPACAQAAHRKQQRDHMRKKRG' A
#
# COMPACT_ATOMS: atom_id res chain seq x y z
N MET A 1 32.09 -22.01 1.19
CA MET A 1 30.77 -21.40 0.90
C MET A 1 29.76 -21.90 1.93
N LEU A 2 29.67 -21.23 3.08
CA LEU A 2 28.69 -21.58 4.12
C LEU A 2 27.55 -20.57 4.01
N GLY A 3 26.47 -20.99 3.35
CA GLY A 3 25.23 -20.24 3.26
C GLY A 3 24.70 -20.01 4.66
N LYS A 4 24.85 -18.79 5.16
CA LYS A 4 24.34 -18.37 6.46
C LYS A 4 22.81 -18.29 6.36
N THR A 5 22.13 -19.42 6.52
CA THR A 5 20.65 -19.52 6.51
C THR A 5 20.00 -19.07 7.82
N TRP A 6 20.73 -18.30 8.64
CA TRP A 6 20.49 -18.13 10.09
C TRP A 6 20.33 -16.68 10.54
N THR A 7 20.16 -15.71 9.63
CA THR A 7 19.93 -14.31 10.03
C THR A 7 18.57 -13.85 9.54
N GLY A 8 17.53 -14.33 10.21
CA GLY A 8 16.16 -13.83 10.07
C GLY A 8 15.23 -14.49 11.09
N PRO A 9 14.18 -13.78 11.57
CA PRO A 9 13.23 -14.28 12.58
C PRO A 9 12.40 -15.50 12.14
N LEU A 10 12.60 -16.01 10.91
CA LEU A 10 11.90 -17.14 10.31
C LEU A 10 12.91 -18.11 9.67
N CYS A 11 13.81 -18.70 10.46
CA CYS A 11 14.78 -19.68 9.94
C CYS A 11 14.08 -20.98 9.47
N ARG A 12 14.77 -21.79 8.65
CA ARG A 12 14.21 -23.03 8.07
C ARG A 12 13.72 -24.01 9.15
N TYR A 13 14.43 -24.10 10.27
CA TYR A 13 14.03 -24.92 11.41
C TYR A 13 12.71 -24.44 12.01
N PHE A 14 12.59 -23.13 12.28
CA PHE A 14 11.39 -22.53 12.84
C PHE A 14 10.15 -22.80 11.96
N ARG A 15 10.29 -22.66 10.64
CA ARG A 15 9.20 -22.97 9.70
C ARG A 15 8.81 -24.45 9.65
N ALA A 16 9.77 -25.37 9.79
CA ALA A 16 9.52 -26.81 9.65
C ALA A 16 9.11 -27.49 10.95
N ALA A 17 9.55 -26.98 12.10
CA ALA A 17 9.36 -27.62 13.40
C ALA A 17 8.36 -26.88 14.30
N VAL A 18 8.24 -25.54 14.19
CA VAL A 18 7.44 -24.73 15.12
C VAL A 18 6.09 -24.35 14.51
N LEU A 19 6.06 -23.83 13.28
CA LEU A 19 4.81 -23.41 12.63
C LEU A 19 3.76 -24.54 12.47
N PRO A 20 4.12 -25.79 12.11
CA PRO A 20 3.12 -26.86 11.96
C PRO A 20 2.46 -27.28 13.28
N LEU A 21 3.09 -26.97 14.43
CA LEU A 21 2.55 -27.26 15.75
C LEU A 21 1.61 -26.15 16.24
N ASP A 22 1.69 -24.95 15.65
CA ASP A 22 0.88 -23.80 16.02
C ASP A 22 0.40 -23.02 14.77
N PRO A 23 -0.76 -23.42 14.20
CA PRO A 23 -1.32 -22.76 13.02
C PRO A 23 -1.78 -21.32 13.30
N ALA A 24 -2.06 -20.97 14.57
CA ALA A 24 -2.43 -19.59 14.92
C ALA A 24 -1.22 -18.66 14.84
N LEU A 25 -0.05 -19.13 15.30
CA LEU A 25 1.22 -18.42 15.12
C LEU A 25 1.60 -18.27 13.65
N GLU A 26 1.41 -19.32 12.84
CA GLU A 26 1.64 -19.25 11.40
C GLU A 26 0.75 -18.20 10.73
N ALA A 27 -0.54 -18.18 11.06
CA ALA A 27 -1.47 -17.18 10.53
C ALA A 27 -1.09 -15.76 10.96
N ALA A 28 -0.68 -15.55 12.22
CA ALA A 28 -0.26 -14.24 12.73
C ALA A 28 1.01 -13.71 12.03
N LEU A 29 1.96 -14.60 11.68
CA LEU A 29 3.21 -14.23 11.01
C LEU A 29 3.07 -14.07 9.49
N THR A 30 2.10 -14.77 8.87
CA THR A 30 1.86 -14.70 7.42
C THR A 30 0.73 -13.76 7.03
N ALA A 31 -0.05 -13.27 8.01
CA ALA A 31 -1.08 -12.28 7.76
C ALA A 31 -0.50 -11.07 7.01
N PRO A 32 -1.09 -10.67 5.87
CA PRO A 32 -0.69 -9.44 5.22
C PRO A 32 -0.92 -8.30 6.20
N ALA A 33 0.10 -7.44 6.38
CA ALA A 33 -0.03 -6.26 7.21
C ALA A 33 -1.27 -5.45 6.77
N PRO A 34 -2.00 -4.81 7.72
CA PRO A 34 -3.10 -3.94 7.36
C PRO A 34 -2.58 -2.87 6.40
N VAL A 35 -3.06 -2.91 5.16
CA VAL A 35 -2.67 -1.92 4.17
C VAL A 35 -3.42 -0.63 4.45
N GLU A 36 -2.70 0.44 4.77
CA GLU A 36 -3.32 1.75 4.97
C GLU A 36 -3.94 2.23 3.65
N THR A 37 -5.26 2.04 3.52
CA THR A 37 -6.02 2.59 2.41
C THR A 37 -6.52 3.98 2.78
N ARG A 38 -6.33 4.94 1.88
CA ARG A 38 -6.86 6.31 2.01
C ARG A 38 -7.91 6.54 0.92
N ALA A 39 -8.94 7.32 1.23
CA ALA A 39 -9.96 7.67 0.26
C ALA A 39 -9.40 8.64 -0.80
N CYS A 40 -9.75 8.42 -2.07
CA CYS A 40 -9.40 9.36 -3.13
C CYS A 40 -10.20 10.67 -2.98
N PRO A 41 -9.56 11.86 -3.03
CA PRO A 41 -10.26 13.13 -2.86
C PRO A 41 -11.21 13.49 -4.02
N LEU A 42 -11.22 12.73 -5.11
CA LEU A 42 -12.10 12.98 -6.26
C LEU A 42 -13.28 12.02 -6.33
N CYS A 43 -13.03 10.73 -6.19
CA CYS A 43 -14.07 9.70 -6.33
C CYS A 43 -14.45 9.03 -5.01
N GLY A 44 -13.80 9.38 -3.90
CA GLY A 44 -14.05 8.80 -2.57
C GLY A 44 -13.61 7.35 -2.40
N ARG A 45 -13.21 6.65 -3.48
CA ARG A 45 -12.88 5.23 -3.43
C ARG A 45 -11.66 4.97 -2.55
N PRO A 46 -11.70 3.96 -1.65
CA PRO A 46 -10.52 3.54 -0.91
C PRO A 46 -9.47 3.02 -1.88
N ALA A 47 -8.26 3.54 -1.78
CA ALA A 47 -7.15 3.14 -2.62
C ALA A 47 -5.87 3.05 -1.79
N LEU A 48 -4.97 2.19 -2.25
CA LEU A 48 -3.60 2.11 -1.75
C LEU A 48 -2.83 3.33 -2.23
N LEU A 49 -2.91 4.41 -1.45
CA LEU A 49 -2.18 5.64 -1.69
C LEU A 49 -0.82 5.55 -1.00
N GLY A 50 0.08 4.77 -1.62
CA GLY A 50 1.48 4.67 -1.16
C GLY A 50 2.28 5.94 -1.49
N GLY A 51 3.12 6.36 -0.53
CA GLY A 51 4.07 7.47 -0.71
C GLY A 51 3.41 8.81 -1.07
N ARG A 52 3.86 9.45 -2.15
CA ARG A 52 3.39 10.77 -2.62
C ARG A 52 2.13 10.73 -3.50
N ARG A 53 1.51 9.56 -3.69
CA ARG A 53 0.37 9.40 -4.60
C ARG A 53 -0.92 9.94 -3.94
N ARG A 54 -1.47 11.03 -4.49
CA ARG A 54 -2.71 11.67 -3.98
C ARG A 54 -4.01 11.10 -4.54
N TYR A 55 -3.97 10.48 -5.72
CA TYR A 55 -5.16 10.03 -6.44
C TYR A 55 -5.12 8.52 -6.71
N CYS A 56 -6.30 7.89 -6.70
CA CYS A 56 -6.41 6.45 -6.92
C CYS A 56 -6.02 6.03 -8.34
N SER A 57 -6.19 6.89 -9.34
CA SER A 57 -5.95 6.58 -10.75
C SER A 57 -5.44 7.79 -11.55
N PRO A 58 -4.78 7.57 -12.70
CA PRO A 58 -4.40 8.66 -13.61
C PRO A 58 -5.62 9.45 -14.11
N ALA A 59 -6.78 8.79 -14.29
CA ALA A 59 -8.03 9.45 -14.66
C ALA A 59 -8.45 10.49 -13.60
N CYS A 60 -8.39 10.13 -12.32
CA CYS A 60 -8.63 11.05 -11.22
C CYS A 60 -7.61 12.21 -11.24
N ALA A 61 -6.31 11.92 -11.37
CA ALA A 61 -5.29 12.97 -11.42
C ALA A 61 -5.54 13.99 -12.56
N GLN A 62 -5.91 13.52 -13.75
CA GLN A 62 -6.25 14.38 -14.89
C GLN A 62 -7.53 15.19 -14.66
N ALA A 63 -8.54 14.62 -14.00
CA ALA A 63 -9.76 15.34 -13.67
C ALA A 63 -9.48 16.50 -12.70
N ALA A 64 -8.67 16.28 -11.66
CA ALA A 64 -8.21 17.34 -10.76
C ALA A 64 -7.43 18.42 -11.52
N HIS A 65 -6.50 18.03 -12.40
CA HIS A 65 -5.70 18.97 -13.16
C HIS A 65 -6.57 19.85 -14.10
N ARG A 66 -7.52 19.23 -14.81
CA ARG A 66 -8.48 19.96 -15.66
C ARG A 66 -9.31 20.97 -14.85
N LYS A 67 -9.75 20.60 -13.65
CA LYS A 67 -10.47 21.53 -12.76
C LYS A 67 -9.59 22.72 -12.36
N GLN A 68 -8.34 22.46 -11.93
CA GLN A 68 -7.39 23.52 -11.57
C GLN A 68 -7.10 24.47 -12.74
N GLN A 69 -6.90 23.94 -13.95
CA GLN A 69 -6.70 24.76 -15.14
C GLN A 69 -7.90 25.66 -15.43
N ARG A 70 -9.13 25.14 -15.32
CA ARG A 70 -10.36 25.92 -15.52
C ARG A 70 -10.48 27.04 -14.47
N ASP A 71 -10.21 26.72 -13.21
CA ASP A 71 -10.27 27.68 -12.10
C ASP A 71 -9.20 28.78 -12.27
N HIS A 72 -7.98 28.41 -12.69
CA HIS A 72 -6.91 29.35 -13.02
C HIS A 72 -7.27 30.28 -14.19
N MET A 73 -7.78 29.72 -15.30
CA MET A 73 -8.17 30.52 -16.46
C MET A 73 -9.36 31.44 -16.16
N ARG A 74 -10.29 31.03 -15.29
CA ARG A 74 -11.36 31.91 -14.79
C ARG A 74 -10.79 33.09 -14.01
N LYS A 75 -9.86 32.85 -13.09
CA LYS A 75 -9.22 33.91 -12.29
C LYS A 75 -8.41 34.89 -13.13
N LYS A 76 -7.82 34.45 -14.24
CA LYS A 76 -7.03 35.30 -15.15
C LYS A 76 -7.89 36.14 -16.11
N ARG A 77 -9.15 35.76 -16.32
CA ARG A 77 -10.08 36.43 -17.26
C ARG A 77 -10.93 37.52 -16.61
N GLY A 78 -11.01 37.55 -15.28
CA GLY A 78 -11.53 38.67 -14.50
C GLY A 78 -10.38 39.53 -14.02
#